data_AF-A0A091MBT5-F1
#
_entry.id   AF-A0A091MBT5-F1
#
_cell.length_a   1.000
_cell.length_b   1.000
_cell.length_c   1.000
_cell.angle_alpha   90.00
_cell.angle_beta   90.00
_cell.angle_gamma   90.00
#
_symmetry.space_group_name_H-M   'P 1'
#
loop_
_entity.id
_entity.type
_entity.pdbx_description
1 polymer ?
#
loop_
_entity_poly.entity_id
_entity_poly.type
_entity_poly.pdbx_seq_one_letter_code
_entity_poly.pdbx_strand_id
1 'polypeptide(L)'
;GLDPAGPYFEGTPPEVRLDPSDANFVDVIHTNAAHFPAAGLGMYNTTGHLDFYPNGGTVMPGCTDLIPDMKKSDFEAIIADATIFGGCHHSRSHEFYFESILYPTGFLSYPCETYKSFEEGDCFPCPQEGCPMMGHYADRFPDKLKRVNQKYFLNTAADEPFATWRQKVFIKLSGVKKTSGDINLVFHDTQGHTKEYE
;
A
#
# COMPACT_ATOMS: atom_id res chain seq x y z
N GLY A 1 -3.46 -6.60 10.99
CA GLY A 1 -4.50 -7.17 10.11
C GLY A 1 -4.00 -7.18 8.69
N LEU A 2 -4.23 -8.26 7.93
CA LEU A 2 -3.83 -8.37 6.53
C LEU A 2 -5.09 -8.37 5.68
N ASP A 3 -5.35 -7.23 5.04
CA ASP A 3 -6.56 -6.89 4.29
C ASP A 3 -7.86 -7.35 4.98
N PRO A 4 -8.21 -6.81 6.17
CA PRO A 4 -9.38 -7.26 6.93
C PRO A 4 -10.64 -7.25 6.08
N ALA A 5 -11.46 -8.31 6.14
CA ALA A 5 -12.61 -8.44 5.27
C ALA A 5 -13.62 -7.28 5.43
N GLY A 6 -13.98 -6.60 4.34
CA GLY A 6 -14.95 -5.51 4.30
C GLY A 6 -16.40 -5.97 4.49
N PRO A 7 -16.88 -6.95 3.71
CA PRO A 7 -18.26 -7.43 3.79
C PRO A 7 -18.66 -7.88 5.21
N TYR A 8 -19.79 -7.37 5.69
CA TYR A 8 -20.33 -7.55 7.05
C TYR A 8 -19.56 -6.91 8.21
N PHE A 9 -18.35 -6.40 8.00
CA PHE A 9 -17.55 -5.77 9.07
C PHE A 9 -17.40 -4.25 8.89
N GLU A 10 -17.28 -3.76 7.65
CA GLU A 10 -17.09 -2.33 7.41
C GLU A 10 -18.27 -1.48 7.89
N GLY A 11 -17.96 -0.45 8.67
CA GLY A 11 -18.95 0.45 9.27
C GLY A 11 -19.68 -0.13 10.48
N THR A 12 -19.35 -1.35 10.91
CA THR A 12 -19.89 -1.91 12.16
C THR A 12 -19.19 -1.32 13.40
N PRO A 13 -19.81 -1.40 14.58
CA PRO A 13 -19.21 -0.98 15.84
C PRO A 13 -17.87 -1.70 16.12
N PRO A 14 -16.92 -1.09 16.84
CA PRO A 14 -15.63 -1.68 17.18
C PRO A 14 -15.71 -3.09 17.78
N GLU A 15 -16.79 -3.43 18.50
CA GLU A 15 -16.98 -4.75 19.10
C GLU A 15 -17.17 -5.90 18.09
N VAL A 16 -17.41 -5.57 16.82
CA VAL A 16 -17.75 -6.51 15.74
C VAL A 16 -16.59 -6.67 14.74
N ARG A 17 -15.65 -5.72 14.68
CA ARG A 17 -14.59 -5.65 13.67
C ARG A 17 -13.23 -5.45 14.32
N LEU A 18 -12.16 -5.58 13.52
CA LEU A 18 -10.83 -5.17 13.97
C LEU A 18 -10.83 -3.69 14.34
N ASP A 19 -10.22 -3.37 15.48
CA ASP A 19 -10.12 -2.03 16.01
C ASP A 19 -8.78 -1.81 16.77
N PRO A 20 -8.26 -0.58 16.85
CA PRO A 20 -7.04 -0.31 17.59
C PRO A 20 -7.10 -0.74 19.06
N SER A 21 -8.29 -0.81 19.67
CA SER A 21 -8.46 -1.24 21.07
C SER A 21 -8.23 -2.74 21.31
N ASP A 22 -8.16 -3.57 20.26
CA ASP A 22 -8.03 -5.03 20.37
C ASP A 22 -6.63 -5.51 20.83
N ALA A 23 -5.61 -4.65 20.73
CA ALA A 23 -4.25 -4.97 21.16
C ALA A 23 -3.46 -3.71 21.56
N ASN A 24 -2.31 -3.90 22.21
CA ASN A 24 -1.39 -2.81 22.56
C ASN A 24 -0.88 -2.04 21.33
N PHE A 25 -0.87 -2.69 20.18
CA PHE A 25 -0.52 -2.12 18.89
C PHE A 25 -1.18 -2.96 17.79
N VAL A 26 -1.75 -2.27 16.80
CA VAL A 26 -2.47 -2.87 15.67
C VAL A 26 -2.00 -2.14 14.43
N ASP A 27 -1.38 -2.85 13.50
CA ASP A 27 -1.03 -2.37 12.17
C ASP A 27 -1.83 -3.14 11.11
N VAL A 28 -2.26 -2.45 10.05
CA VAL A 28 -3.16 -2.99 9.04
C VAL A 28 -2.60 -2.72 7.64
N ILE A 29 -2.61 -3.74 6.78
CA ILE A 29 -2.23 -3.62 5.38
C ILE A 29 -3.48 -3.77 4.53
N HIS A 30 -3.82 -2.75 3.74
CA HIS A 30 -4.96 -2.74 2.83
C HIS A 30 -4.48 -2.96 1.39
N THR A 31 -4.95 -4.00 0.72
CA THR A 31 -4.55 -4.34 -0.66
C THR A 31 -5.72 -4.58 -1.60
N ASN A 32 -6.92 -4.81 -1.08
CA ASN A 32 -8.15 -4.87 -1.86
C ASN A 32 -9.29 -4.10 -1.19
N ALA A 33 -8.96 -2.93 -0.65
CA ALA A 33 -9.90 -2.03 -0.01
C ALA A 33 -10.75 -1.27 -1.04
N ALA A 34 -12.07 -1.41 -0.99
CA ALA A 34 -12.99 -0.65 -1.83
C ALA A 34 -14.24 -0.23 -1.07
N HIS A 35 -14.80 0.94 -1.44
CA HIS A 35 -16.10 1.36 -0.95
C HIS A 35 -17.20 0.80 -1.84
N PHE A 36 -18.25 0.24 -1.23
CA PHE A 36 -19.47 -0.12 -1.93
C PHE A 36 -19.99 1.08 -2.76
N PRO A 37 -20.32 0.92 -4.06
CA PRO A 37 -20.56 -0.34 -4.78
C PRO A 37 -19.36 -0.94 -5.54
N ALA A 38 -18.18 -0.32 -5.51
CA ALA A 38 -16.99 -0.92 -6.12
C ALA A 38 -16.61 -2.19 -5.34
N ALA A 39 -16.30 -3.30 -6.03
CA ALA A 39 -15.90 -4.52 -5.33
C ALA A 39 -14.52 -4.36 -4.67
N GLY A 40 -14.43 -4.90 -3.46
CA GLY A 40 -13.20 -5.08 -2.71
C GLY A 40 -13.54 -6.02 -1.58
N LEU A 41 -12.68 -7.00 -1.35
CA LEU A 41 -12.83 -7.94 -0.26
C LEU A 41 -12.35 -7.33 1.07
N GLY A 42 -11.49 -6.31 1.02
CA GLY A 42 -10.93 -5.63 2.18
C GLY A 42 -11.73 -4.40 2.64
N MET A 43 -11.62 -4.07 3.92
CA MET A 43 -12.11 -2.82 4.51
C MET A 43 -11.30 -1.62 4.00
N TYR A 44 -11.95 -0.49 3.75
CA TYR A 44 -11.25 0.76 3.41
C TYR A 44 -10.94 1.65 4.61
N ASN A 45 -11.86 1.74 5.56
CA ASN A 45 -11.67 2.55 6.75
C ASN A 45 -10.49 2.05 7.60
N THR A 46 -9.83 2.98 8.27
CA THR A 46 -8.72 2.69 9.17
C THR A 46 -9.23 1.84 10.34
N THR A 47 -8.54 0.75 10.64
CA THR A 47 -8.83 -0.18 11.74
C THR A 47 -7.62 -0.44 12.63
N GLY A 48 -6.48 0.20 12.34
CA GLY A 48 -5.26 0.10 13.11
C GLY A 48 -4.83 1.42 13.77
N HIS A 49 -3.75 1.31 14.53
CA HIS A 49 -2.92 2.44 14.90
C HIS A 49 -2.14 2.94 13.67
N LEU A 50 -1.67 2.02 12.83
CA LEU A 50 -1.07 2.31 11.52
C LEU A 50 -1.85 1.56 10.44
N ASP A 51 -2.34 2.29 9.44
CA ASP A 51 -3.02 1.69 8.28
C ASP A 51 -2.23 2.00 7.01
N PHE A 52 -1.70 0.95 6.38
CA PHE A 52 -0.87 0.99 5.19
C PHE A 52 -1.69 0.69 3.95
N TYR A 53 -1.54 1.52 2.92
CA TYR A 53 -2.24 1.41 1.64
C TYR A 53 -1.20 1.36 0.50
N PRO A 54 -0.46 0.23 0.36
CA PRO A 54 0.44 0.02 -0.77
C PRO A 54 -0.30 0.21 -2.10
N ASN A 55 0.29 0.97 -3.01
CA ASN A 55 -0.28 1.26 -4.34
C ASN A 55 -1.70 1.85 -4.26
N GLY A 56 -2.00 2.59 -3.19
CA GLY A 56 -3.32 3.18 -2.94
C GLY A 56 -4.32 2.25 -2.24
N GLY A 57 -3.98 0.96 -2.08
CA GLY A 57 -4.70 0.00 -1.24
C GLY A 57 -5.87 -0.74 -1.89
N THR A 58 -6.17 -0.49 -3.17
CA THR A 58 -7.30 -1.11 -3.88
C THR A 58 -6.86 -2.05 -5.01
N VAL A 59 -5.94 -1.59 -5.86
CA VAL A 59 -5.47 -2.30 -7.05
C VAL A 59 -3.97 -2.51 -6.94
N MET A 60 -3.57 -3.77 -6.85
CA MET A 60 -2.17 -4.14 -6.71
C MET A 60 -1.53 -4.45 -8.06
N PRO A 61 -0.31 -3.93 -8.33
CA PRO A 61 0.45 -4.29 -9.52
C PRO A 61 0.66 -5.82 -9.64
N GLY A 62 0.63 -6.33 -10.87
CA GLY A 62 0.82 -7.76 -11.18
C GLY A 62 -0.45 -8.62 -11.05
N CYS A 63 -1.53 -8.10 -10.47
CA CYS A 63 -2.83 -8.76 -10.44
C CYS A 63 -3.65 -8.42 -11.70
N THR A 64 -4.31 -9.44 -12.28
CA THR A 64 -5.10 -9.33 -13.53
C THR A 64 -6.56 -9.71 -13.35
N ASP A 65 -6.96 -10.08 -12.14
CA ASP A 65 -8.33 -10.37 -11.77
C ASP A 65 -9.19 -9.09 -11.84
N LEU A 66 -10.43 -9.25 -12.31
CA LEU A 66 -11.36 -8.15 -12.44
C LEU A 66 -11.87 -7.73 -11.06
N ILE A 67 -12.05 -6.42 -10.87
CA ILE A 67 -12.83 -5.84 -9.77
C ILE A 67 -14.21 -5.47 -10.33
N PRO A 68 -15.21 -6.37 -10.31
CA PRO A 68 -16.56 -6.07 -10.80
C PRO A 68 -17.29 -5.05 -9.90
N ASP A 69 -18.35 -4.42 -10.40
CA ASP A 69 -19.26 -3.67 -9.51
C ASP A 69 -20.09 -4.68 -8.67
N MET A 70 -20.04 -4.57 -7.35
CA MET A 70 -20.69 -5.52 -6.44
C MET A 70 -22.09 -5.06 -6.05
N LYS A 71 -23.10 -5.90 -6.31
CA LYS A 71 -24.41 -5.78 -5.67
C LYS A 71 -24.43 -6.62 -4.39
N LYS A 72 -25.10 -6.12 -3.35
CA LYS A 72 -25.26 -6.80 -2.05
C LYS A 72 -25.81 -8.24 -2.16
N SER A 73 -26.58 -8.54 -3.21
CA SER A 73 -27.17 -9.85 -3.47
C SER A 73 -26.17 -10.90 -3.96
N ASP A 74 -24.97 -10.49 -4.40
CA ASP A 74 -24.06 -11.35 -5.14
C ASP A 74 -22.95 -11.94 -4.24
N PHE A 75 -22.97 -11.61 -2.94
CA PHE A 75 -21.93 -11.99 -1.98
C PHE A 75 -21.75 -13.51 -1.82
N GLU A 76 -22.85 -14.26 -1.74
CA GLU A 76 -22.81 -15.73 -1.64
C GLU A 76 -22.23 -16.38 -2.90
N ALA A 77 -22.46 -15.77 -4.07
CA ALA A 77 -21.88 -16.23 -5.33
C ALA A 77 -20.37 -15.94 -5.41
N ILE A 78 -19.89 -14.88 -4.75
CA ILE A 78 -18.48 -14.48 -4.72
C ILE A 78 -17.67 -15.33 -3.73
N ILE A 79 -18.18 -15.67 -2.54
CA ILE A 79 -17.48 -16.60 -1.63
C ILE A 79 -17.27 -17.96 -2.29
N ALA A 80 -18.27 -18.44 -3.05
CA ALA A 80 -18.16 -19.68 -3.80
C ALA A 80 -17.07 -19.63 -4.89
N ASP A 81 -16.66 -18.44 -5.32
CA ASP A 81 -15.75 -18.21 -6.44
C ASP A 81 -14.61 -17.21 -6.11
N ALA A 82 -14.20 -17.17 -4.84
CA ALA A 82 -13.17 -16.24 -4.35
C ALA A 82 -11.80 -16.42 -5.03
N THR A 83 -11.60 -17.55 -5.71
CA THR A 83 -10.45 -17.80 -6.59
C THR A 83 -10.47 -16.99 -7.89
N ILE A 84 -11.62 -16.46 -8.31
CA ILE A 84 -11.81 -15.76 -9.59
C ILE A 84 -11.97 -14.24 -9.41
N PHE A 85 -12.48 -13.76 -8.26
CA PHE A 85 -12.77 -12.34 -8.03
C PHE A 85 -11.96 -11.74 -6.89
N GLY A 86 -11.05 -10.81 -7.20
CA GLY A 86 -10.29 -10.01 -6.22
C GLY A 86 -9.30 -10.79 -5.34
N GLY A 87 -9.17 -12.10 -5.56
CA GLY A 87 -8.32 -12.98 -4.76
C GLY A 87 -6.83 -12.63 -4.84
N CYS A 88 -6.33 -12.17 -5.99
CA CYS A 88 -4.92 -11.76 -6.10
C CYS A 88 -4.68 -10.49 -5.29
N HIS A 89 -5.50 -9.46 -5.50
CA HIS A 89 -5.39 -8.20 -4.76
C HIS A 89 -5.51 -8.40 -3.25
N HIS A 90 -6.43 -9.24 -2.79
CA HIS A 90 -6.62 -9.54 -1.37
C HIS A 90 -5.41 -10.30 -0.79
N SER A 91 -4.87 -11.25 -1.55
CA SER A 91 -3.71 -12.06 -1.16
C SER A 91 -2.41 -11.27 -1.02
N ARG A 92 -2.24 -10.17 -1.78
CA ARG A 92 -1.05 -9.33 -1.71
C ARG A 92 -0.69 -8.84 -0.31
N SER A 93 -1.67 -8.67 0.58
CA SER A 93 -1.42 -8.27 1.96
C SER A 93 -0.49 -9.23 2.71
N HIS A 94 -0.69 -10.55 2.58
CA HIS A 94 0.14 -11.54 3.25
C HIS A 94 1.45 -11.81 2.51
N GLU A 95 1.48 -11.67 1.18
CA GLU A 95 2.71 -11.73 0.39
C GLU A 95 3.66 -10.58 0.76
N PHE A 96 3.16 -9.34 0.83
CA PHE A 96 3.95 -8.19 1.26
C PHE A 96 4.41 -8.32 2.71
N TYR A 97 3.56 -8.83 3.61
CA TYR A 97 3.97 -9.07 4.99
C TYR A 97 5.11 -10.10 5.04
N PHE A 98 5.00 -11.22 4.33
CA PHE A 98 6.05 -12.24 4.27
C PHE A 98 7.36 -11.64 3.75
N GLU A 99 7.31 -10.91 2.64
CA GLU A 99 8.51 -10.33 2.05
C GLU A 99 9.14 -9.23 2.93
N SER A 100 8.34 -8.47 3.69
CA SER A 100 8.84 -7.47 4.63
C SER A 100 9.78 -8.05 5.71
N ILE A 101 9.66 -9.35 6.02
CA ILE A 101 10.57 -10.06 6.93
C ILE A 101 11.98 -10.13 6.32
N LEU A 102 12.05 -10.44 5.02
CA LEU A 102 13.28 -10.63 4.26
C LEU A 102 13.93 -9.30 3.83
N TYR A 103 13.12 -8.27 3.62
CA TYR A 103 13.55 -6.94 3.17
C TYR A 103 13.21 -5.86 4.21
N PRO A 104 13.99 -5.76 5.31
CA PRO A 104 13.70 -4.88 6.44
C PRO A 104 13.70 -3.37 6.13
N THR A 105 14.11 -2.99 4.92
CA THR A 105 14.16 -1.59 4.44
C THR A 105 13.31 -1.37 3.18
N GLY A 106 12.61 -2.38 2.67
CA GLY A 106 11.98 -2.38 1.35
C GLY A 106 10.53 -1.89 1.27
N PHE A 107 9.93 -1.54 2.42
CA PHE A 107 8.51 -1.18 2.54
C PHE A 107 8.31 0.11 3.36
N LEU A 108 9.19 1.09 3.17
CA LEU A 108 9.13 2.37 3.88
C LEU A 108 7.87 3.15 3.46
N SER A 109 7.02 3.50 4.42
CA SER A 109 5.69 4.05 4.17
C SER A 109 5.53 5.47 4.67
N TYR A 110 4.94 6.33 3.84
CA TYR A 110 4.90 7.77 4.06
C TYR A 110 3.52 8.20 4.56
N PRO A 111 3.43 8.91 5.69
CA PRO A 111 2.15 9.47 6.13
C PRO A 111 1.68 10.50 5.11
N CYS A 112 0.45 10.34 4.62
CA CYS A 112 -0.13 11.26 3.64
C CYS A 112 -1.64 11.29 3.79
N GLU A 113 -2.30 12.37 3.38
CA GLU A 113 -3.77 12.47 3.44
C GLU A 113 -4.44 11.57 2.40
N THR A 114 -3.89 11.56 1.18
CA THR A 114 -4.42 10.81 0.05
C THR A 114 -3.30 10.16 -0.75
N TYR A 115 -3.63 9.06 -1.44
CA TYR A 115 -2.69 8.42 -2.35
C TYR A 115 -2.27 9.35 -3.50
N LYS A 116 -3.18 10.20 -3.98
CA LYS A 116 -2.88 11.20 -5.03
C LYS A 116 -1.78 12.18 -4.61
N SER A 117 -1.87 12.76 -3.41
CA SER A 117 -0.82 13.65 -2.88
C SER A 117 0.51 12.91 -2.69
N PHE A 118 0.45 11.62 -2.35
CA PHE A 118 1.63 10.77 -2.31
C PHE A 118 2.24 10.57 -3.70
N GLU A 119 1.45 10.36 -4.76
CA GLU A 119 1.94 10.24 -6.14
C GLU A 119 2.55 11.56 -6.64
N GLU A 120 1.92 12.70 -6.34
CA GLU A 120 2.41 14.05 -6.67
C GLU A 120 3.73 14.41 -5.94
N GLY A 121 4.10 13.64 -4.91
CA GLY A 121 5.38 13.77 -4.21
C GLY A 121 5.37 14.80 -3.08
N ASP A 122 4.18 15.18 -2.61
CA ASP A 122 3.97 16.16 -1.53
C ASP A 122 4.34 15.61 -0.16
N CYS A 123 4.27 14.28 0.01
CA CYS A 123 4.51 13.58 1.26
C CYS A 123 5.92 12.96 1.35
N PHE A 124 6.90 13.56 0.66
CA PHE A 124 8.29 13.12 0.65
C PHE A 124 9.25 14.28 1.00
N PRO A 125 10.30 14.06 1.82
CA PRO A 125 10.75 12.80 2.41
C PRO A 125 9.94 12.42 3.66
N CYS A 126 10.41 11.42 4.41
CA CYS A 126 9.88 11.11 5.73
C CYS A 126 9.91 12.35 6.65
N PRO A 127 8.89 12.52 7.50
CA PRO A 127 8.86 13.62 8.45
C PRO A 127 9.92 13.42 9.55
N GLN A 128 10.07 14.41 10.44
CA GLN A 128 11.10 14.39 11.49
C GLN A 128 10.95 13.18 12.43
N GLU A 129 9.72 12.73 12.65
CA GLU A 129 9.39 11.55 13.45
C GLU A 129 9.80 10.22 12.78
N GLY A 130 10.18 10.27 11.49
CA GLY A 130 10.49 9.12 10.67
C GLY A 130 9.26 8.54 9.96
N CYS A 131 9.48 7.45 9.23
CA CYS A 131 8.42 6.68 8.58
C CYS A 131 8.38 5.26 9.17
N PRO A 132 7.20 4.66 9.33
CA PRO A 132 7.08 3.24 9.61
C PRO A 132 7.45 2.37 8.41
N MET A 133 7.98 1.18 8.70
CA MET A 133 8.05 0.08 7.75
C MET A 133 6.69 -0.63 7.73
N MET A 134 6.09 -0.83 6.57
CA MET A 134 4.92 -1.71 6.46
C MET A 134 5.33 -3.16 6.71
N GLY A 135 4.48 -3.91 7.41
CA GLY A 135 4.67 -5.34 7.67
C GLY A 135 5.43 -5.61 8.97
N HIS A 136 6.30 -6.63 8.95
CA HIS A 136 6.87 -7.26 10.14
C HIS A 136 7.57 -6.29 11.13
N TYR A 137 8.10 -5.18 10.62
CA TYR A 137 8.87 -4.21 11.40
C TYR A 137 8.11 -2.91 11.71
N ALA A 138 6.79 -2.86 11.50
CA ALA A 138 5.96 -1.69 11.83
C ALA A 138 6.03 -1.32 13.32
N ASP A 139 6.21 -2.30 14.19
CA ASP A 139 6.36 -2.16 15.64
C ASP A 139 7.61 -1.37 16.06
N ARG A 140 8.61 -1.25 15.18
CA ARG A 140 9.84 -0.48 15.44
C ARG A 140 9.65 1.02 15.29
N PHE A 141 8.54 1.47 14.71
CA PHE A 141 8.26 2.89 14.58
C PHE A 141 8.01 3.51 15.96
N PRO A 142 8.82 4.51 16.41
CA PRO A 142 8.70 5.07 17.75
C PRO A 142 7.34 5.70 18.02
N ASP A 143 6.75 6.31 16.98
CA ASP A 143 5.54 7.11 17.09
C ASP A 143 4.26 6.34 16.73
N LYS A 144 4.35 5.01 16.69
CA LYS A 144 3.27 4.11 16.25
C LYS A 144 1.95 4.22 17.02
N LEU A 145 1.96 4.82 18.22
CA LEU A 145 0.77 5.03 19.05
C LEU A 145 0.39 6.52 19.21
N LYS A 146 1.15 7.46 18.63
CA LYS A 146 0.93 8.90 18.87
C LYS A 146 -0.27 9.46 18.12
N ARG A 147 -0.65 8.83 17.02
CA ARG A 147 -1.74 9.25 16.13
C ARG A 147 -2.57 8.02 15.79
N VAL A 148 -3.89 8.20 15.72
CA VAL A 148 -4.85 7.18 15.29
C VAL A 148 -5.47 7.62 13.97
N ASN A 149 -6.03 6.66 13.22
CA ASN A 149 -6.66 6.90 11.91
C ASN A 149 -5.70 7.54 10.89
N GLN A 150 -4.41 7.18 10.95
CA GLN A 150 -3.41 7.68 10.01
C GLN A 150 -3.20 6.71 8.85
N LYS A 151 -3.24 7.26 7.64
CA LYS A 151 -2.95 6.53 6.41
C LYS A 151 -1.49 6.70 6.03
N TYR A 152 -0.87 5.58 5.68
CA TYR A 152 0.49 5.53 5.18
C TYR A 152 0.49 4.92 3.78
N PHE A 153 1.22 5.54 2.87
CA PHE A 153 1.26 5.12 1.47
C PHE A 153 2.69 4.77 1.05
N LEU A 154 2.79 3.80 0.16
CA LEU A 154 4.02 3.31 -0.46
C LEU A 154 3.67 2.70 -1.82
N ASN A 155 4.66 2.44 -2.65
CA ASN A 155 4.50 1.59 -3.83
C ASN A 155 5.28 0.30 -3.67
N THR A 156 4.79 -0.77 -4.28
CA THR A 156 5.48 -2.05 -4.39
C THR A 156 5.71 -2.38 -5.87
N ALA A 157 6.62 -3.29 -6.18
CA ALA A 157 6.73 -3.84 -7.52
C ALA A 157 5.52 -4.73 -7.87
N ALA A 158 5.40 -5.09 -9.16
CA ALA A 158 4.37 -6.00 -9.65
C ALA A 158 4.69 -7.48 -9.40
N ASP A 159 5.97 -7.82 -9.24
CA ASP A 159 6.45 -9.18 -9.06
C ASP A 159 7.52 -9.19 -7.97
N GLU A 160 7.80 -10.37 -7.40
CA GLU A 160 8.84 -10.53 -6.40
C GLU A 160 10.25 -10.20 -6.97
N PRO A 161 11.11 -9.51 -6.21
CA PRO A 161 10.81 -8.90 -4.91
C PRO A 161 9.93 -7.65 -5.05
N PHE A 162 8.83 -7.60 -4.27
CA PHE A 162 7.91 -6.47 -4.17
C PHE A 162 8.54 -5.24 -3.52
N ALA A 163 9.65 -5.41 -2.78
CA ALA A 163 10.37 -4.35 -2.11
C ALA A 163 10.77 -3.20 -3.06
N THR A 164 10.55 -1.95 -2.62
CA THR A 164 10.97 -0.75 -3.37
C THR A 164 11.62 0.30 -2.47
N TRP A 165 12.36 1.21 -3.10
CA TRP A 165 12.99 2.35 -2.43
C TRP A 165 12.69 3.63 -3.20
N ARG A 166 11.90 4.51 -2.58
CA ARG A 166 11.49 5.78 -3.19
C ARG A 166 12.63 6.81 -3.13
N GLN A 167 12.89 7.47 -4.25
CA GLN A 167 13.87 8.56 -4.37
C GLN A 167 13.25 9.78 -5.04
N LYS A 168 13.74 10.98 -4.71
CA LYS A 168 13.38 12.24 -5.37
C LYS A 168 14.59 12.81 -6.08
N VAL A 169 14.51 12.93 -7.41
CA VAL A 169 15.60 13.41 -8.26
C VAL A 169 15.25 14.79 -8.82
N PHE A 170 16.21 15.70 -8.79
CA PHE A 170 16.12 17.01 -9.42
C PHE A 170 17.07 17.07 -10.61
N ILE A 171 16.51 17.17 -11.82
CA ILE A 171 17.30 17.23 -13.06
C ILE A 171 17.40 18.68 -13.52
N LYS A 172 18.61 19.21 -13.59
CA LYS A 172 18.89 20.51 -14.20
C LYS A 172 19.44 20.29 -15.61
N LEU A 173 18.63 20.60 -16.63
CA LEU A 173 19.02 20.45 -18.03
C LEU A 173 19.94 21.60 -18.47
N SER A 174 20.90 21.28 -19.34
CA SER A 174 21.76 22.25 -20.01
C SER A 174 21.85 21.91 -21.50
N GLY A 175 21.75 22.91 -22.36
CA GLY A 175 21.86 22.72 -23.80
C GLY A 175 21.90 24.05 -24.56
N VAL A 176 22.37 23.99 -25.81
CA VAL A 176 22.49 25.15 -26.70
C VAL A 176 21.22 25.40 -27.54
N LYS A 177 20.31 24.44 -27.57
CA LYS A 177 19.04 24.50 -28.31
C LYS A 177 17.92 23.94 -27.45
N LYS A 178 16.70 24.46 -27.64
CA LYS A 178 15.48 23.84 -27.12
C LYS A 178 15.23 22.54 -27.89
N THR A 179 14.96 21.46 -27.15
CA THR A 179 14.68 20.12 -27.71
C THR A 179 13.41 19.56 -27.07
N SER A 180 12.81 18.57 -27.74
CA SER A 180 11.68 17.79 -27.22
C SER A 180 12.04 16.32 -27.26
N GLY A 181 11.71 15.58 -26.21
CA GLY A 181 11.98 14.16 -26.05
C GLY A 181 11.89 13.75 -24.57
N ASP A 182 12.12 12.47 -24.31
CA ASP A 182 12.06 11.89 -22.97
C ASP A 182 13.43 11.99 -22.26
N ILE A 183 13.40 12.01 -20.93
CA ILE A 183 14.60 12.02 -20.09
C ILE A 183 14.61 10.75 -19.26
N ASN A 184 15.44 9.80 -19.64
CA ASN A 184 15.57 8.55 -18.90
C ASN A 184 16.66 8.67 -17.84
N LEU A 185 16.38 8.16 -16.64
CA LEU A 185 17.33 8.07 -15.54
C LEU A 185 17.81 6.63 -15.37
N VAL A 186 19.11 6.39 -15.47
CA VAL A 186 19.72 5.08 -15.18
C VAL A 186 20.46 5.16 -13.85
N PHE A 187 20.01 4.39 -12.87
CA PHE A 187 20.72 4.24 -11.60
C PHE A 187 21.68 3.07 -11.68
N HIS A 188 22.90 3.28 -11.20
CA HIS A 188 23.92 2.26 -11.01
C HIS A 188 24.06 1.99 -9.51
N ASP A 189 23.84 0.75 -9.09
CA ASP A 189 24.16 0.36 -7.72
C ASP A 189 25.68 0.15 -7.55
N THR A 190 26.13 -0.03 -6.31
CA THR A 190 27.55 -0.25 -5.99
C THR A 190 28.09 -1.60 -6.50
N GLN A 191 27.22 -2.48 -6.99
CA GLN A 191 27.54 -3.79 -7.54
C GLN A 191 27.51 -3.79 -9.08
N GLY A 192 27.16 -2.66 -9.70
CA GLY A 192 27.13 -2.48 -11.15
C GLY A 192 25.80 -2.83 -11.82
N HIS A 193 24.73 -3.14 -11.06
CA HIS A 193 23.41 -3.35 -11.65
C HIS A 193 22.79 -2.01 -12.08
N THR A 194 22.06 -2.05 -13.19
CA THR A 194 21.41 -0.88 -13.78
C THR A 194 19.91 -1.02 -13.78
N LYS A 195 19.20 0.04 -13.41
CA LYS A 195 17.75 0.14 -13.63
C LYS A 195 17.43 1.50 -14.26
N GLU A 196 16.75 1.45 -15.39
CA GLU A 196 16.24 2.61 -16.11
C GLU A 196 14.85 2.97 -15.58
N TYR A 197 14.61 4.26 -15.42
CA TYR A 197 13.34 4.84 -15.02
C TYR A 197 12.97 5.90 -16.06
N GLU A 198 11.73 5.79 -16.54
CA GLU A 198 11.05 6.81 -17.36
C GLU A 198 10.41 7.89 -16.47
#